data_AF-A0A966YRV5-F1
#
_entry.id   AF-A0A966YRV5-F1
#
_cell.length_a   1.000
_cell.length_b   1.000
_cell.length_c   1.000
_cell.angle_alpha   90.00
_cell.angle_beta   90.00
_cell.angle_gamma   90.00
#
_symmetry.space_group_name_H-M   'P 1'
#
loop_
_entity.id
_entity.type
_entity.pdbx_description
1 polymer ?
#
loop_
_entity_poly.entity_id
_entity_poly.type
_entity_poly.pdbx_seq_one_letter_code
_entity_poly.pdbx_strand_id
1 'polypeptide(L)'
;MVNAALLDTPYGFQENASELAERAVHYFSESVDVDLRIGGLTSLSTANSLDRERGLELLRTSDYLFAGPGSPTYALREWANTDVPNIISNKLDQGGIVVFASAAALTIGACTVPVYEIYKCGHDPYWLDGLNILGAIGVDAVVIPHYDNAEGGHHDTRFCYLGERRLRLMEQELPTDHYVLGVDEHTGVILNLEEGSAEVVGNGTLTIRIDGQSRTFPSGTTLDLAFLVTPDGDAASPAPTQTPPVAPTESPAEDTPADTSLGDTTERCLADFNTAIDSGDADQALRAVLELEEAITAWSADTLQSDDADRARATLRSMITRLGDAAVKGLDDPTLVRAPLVEALLEIRALARSEKRFDLSDLIRDRLDAAEIDVKDTADGAEWSLRNEG
;
A
#
# COMPACT_ATOMS: atom_id res chain seq x y z
N MET A 1 8.65 -29.29 -2.89
CA MET A 1 8.40 -28.12 -3.75
C MET A 1 6.91 -28.13 -4.03
N VAL A 2 6.22 -27.06 -3.64
CA VAL A 2 4.76 -26.95 -3.79
C VAL A 2 4.45 -26.70 -5.25
N ASN A 3 3.53 -27.47 -5.86
CA ASN A 3 3.08 -27.15 -7.22
C ASN A 3 1.99 -26.07 -7.12
N ALA A 4 2.29 -24.85 -7.55
CA ALA A 4 1.35 -23.74 -7.50
C ALA A 4 0.80 -23.42 -8.89
N ALA A 5 -0.50 -23.11 -8.97
CA ALA A 5 -1.15 -22.63 -10.19
C ALA A 5 -1.86 -21.29 -9.98
N LEU A 6 -1.74 -20.44 -11.00
CA LEU A 6 -2.41 -19.16 -11.10
C LEU A 6 -3.67 -19.29 -11.96
N LEU A 7 -4.81 -18.89 -11.42
CA LEU A 7 -6.01 -18.60 -12.20
C LEU A 7 -5.94 -17.15 -12.68
N ASP A 8 -5.49 -16.97 -13.91
CA ASP A 8 -5.33 -15.70 -14.62
C ASP A 8 -6.66 -15.16 -15.20
N THR A 9 -7.77 -15.83 -14.93
CA THR A 9 -9.10 -15.46 -15.42
C THR A 9 -9.61 -14.10 -14.94
N PRO A 10 -9.46 -13.67 -13.66
CA PRO A 10 -10.10 -12.44 -13.19
C PRO A 10 -9.71 -11.19 -13.97
N TYR A 11 -8.47 -11.10 -14.45
CA TYR A 11 -8.00 -10.02 -15.32
C TYR A 11 -7.89 -10.43 -16.80
N GLY A 12 -8.39 -11.61 -17.19
CA GLY A 12 -8.25 -12.15 -18.53
C GLY A 12 -8.90 -11.34 -19.65
N PHE A 13 -9.76 -10.38 -19.31
CA PHE A 13 -10.34 -9.42 -20.25
C PHE A 13 -9.40 -8.25 -20.62
N GLN A 14 -8.31 -8.06 -19.89
CA GLN A 14 -7.39 -6.95 -20.10
C GLN A 14 -6.42 -7.25 -21.24
N GLU A 15 -6.10 -6.23 -22.04
CA GLU A 15 -5.14 -6.35 -23.16
C GLU A 15 -3.73 -6.74 -22.69
N ASN A 16 -3.37 -6.42 -21.44
CA ASN A 16 -2.10 -6.76 -20.81
C ASN A 16 -2.19 -8.00 -19.89
N ALA A 17 -3.20 -8.87 -20.02
CA ALA A 17 -3.39 -10.02 -19.14
C ALA A 17 -2.15 -10.93 -19.04
N SER A 18 -1.41 -11.12 -20.13
CA SER A 18 -0.17 -11.92 -20.11
C SER A 18 0.92 -11.29 -19.24
N GLU A 19 1.06 -9.97 -19.30
CA GLU A 19 2.03 -9.22 -18.47
C GLU A 19 1.67 -9.33 -16.99
N LEU A 20 0.38 -9.22 -16.66
CA LEU A 20 -0.10 -9.40 -15.29
C LEU A 20 0.19 -10.80 -14.75
N ALA A 21 0.01 -11.83 -15.58
CA ALA A 21 0.34 -13.20 -15.22
C ALA A 21 1.85 -13.40 -15.00
N GLU A 22 2.69 -12.85 -15.89
CA GLU A 22 4.16 -12.90 -15.74
C GLU A 22 4.65 -12.17 -14.48
N ARG A 23 4.06 -11.02 -14.15
CA ARG A 23 4.36 -10.29 -12.90
C ARG A 23 4.00 -11.12 -11.66
N ALA A 24 2.88 -11.82 -11.67
CA ALA A 24 2.50 -12.71 -10.56
C ALA A 24 3.51 -13.87 -10.41
N VAL A 25 3.95 -14.47 -11.51
CA VAL A 25 4.99 -15.52 -11.48
C VAL A 25 6.30 -14.99 -10.91
N HIS A 26 6.73 -13.81 -11.34
CA HIS A 26 7.95 -13.18 -10.85
C HIS A 26 7.88 -12.90 -9.34
N TYR A 27 6.78 -12.31 -8.87
CA TYR A 27 6.57 -12.05 -7.44
C TYR A 27 6.61 -13.33 -6.61
N PHE A 28 5.93 -14.40 -7.04
CA PHE A 28 5.94 -15.66 -6.31
C PHE A 28 7.34 -16.30 -6.28
N SER A 29 8.11 -16.17 -7.36
CA SER A 29 9.48 -16.66 -7.41
C SER A 29 10.42 -15.87 -6.51
N GLU A 30 10.33 -14.54 -6.45
CA GLU A 30 11.26 -13.70 -5.68
C GLU A 30 10.87 -13.57 -4.21
N SER A 31 9.58 -13.40 -3.91
CA SER A 31 9.09 -13.05 -2.58
C SER A 31 8.61 -14.26 -1.79
N VAL A 32 8.13 -15.31 -2.46
CA VAL A 32 7.48 -16.48 -1.82
C VAL A 32 8.30 -17.76 -1.98
N ASP A 33 9.33 -17.78 -2.84
CA ASP A 33 10.13 -18.97 -3.19
C ASP A 33 9.26 -20.14 -3.69
N VAL A 34 8.24 -19.81 -4.51
CA VAL A 34 7.29 -20.77 -5.08
C VAL A 34 7.21 -20.63 -6.59
N ASP A 35 7.41 -21.74 -7.30
CA ASP A 35 7.21 -21.83 -8.76
C ASP A 35 5.72 -21.81 -9.11
N LEU A 36 5.21 -20.63 -9.47
CA LEU A 36 3.83 -20.44 -9.90
C LEU A 36 3.67 -20.71 -11.40
N ARG A 37 2.73 -21.60 -11.78
CA ARG A 37 2.41 -21.91 -13.18
C ARG A 37 1.12 -21.24 -13.63
N ILE A 38 1.17 -20.57 -14.78
CA ILE A 38 0.01 -19.87 -15.35
C ILE A 38 -1.00 -20.88 -15.89
N GLY A 39 -2.26 -20.75 -15.47
CA GLY A 39 -3.37 -21.59 -15.95
C GLY A 39 -3.66 -21.43 -17.44
N GLY A 40 -3.49 -20.21 -17.98
CA GLY A 40 -3.81 -19.90 -19.37
C GLY A 40 -5.31 -19.91 -19.61
N LEU A 41 -6.10 -19.60 -18.59
CA LEU A 41 -7.55 -19.68 -18.57
C LEU A 41 -8.17 -18.27 -18.57
N THR A 42 -7.56 -17.33 -19.29
CA THR A 42 -8.04 -15.95 -19.42
C THR A 42 -9.47 -15.84 -19.97
N SER A 43 -9.87 -16.77 -20.85
CA SER A 43 -11.26 -16.92 -21.31
C SER A 43 -11.58 -18.39 -21.59
N LEU A 44 -12.26 -19.06 -20.65
CA LEU A 44 -12.67 -20.46 -20.82
C LEU A 44 -13.71 -20.62 -21.93
N SER A 45 -14.52 -19.59 -22.18
CA SER A 45 -15.57 -19.59 -23.19
C SER A 45 -15.03 -19.57 -24.63
N THR A 46 -13.86 -18.96 -24.85
CA THR A 46 -13.25 -18.83 -26.19
C THR A 46 -12.00 -19.68 -26.39
N ALA A 47 -11.41 -20.20 -25.31
CA ALA A 47 -10.25 -21.09 -25.39
C ALA A 47 -10.55 -22.35 -26.22
N ASN A 48 -9.56 -22.79 -27.00
CA ASN A 48 -9.66 -24.08 -27.67
C ASN A 48 -9.64 -25.22 -26.65
N SER A 49 -10.24 -26.36 -27.01
CA SER A 49 -10.49 -27.45 -26.06
C SER A 49 -9.22 -28.03 -25.44
N LEU A 50 -8.09 -28.04 -26.16
CA LEU A 50 -6.83 -28.59 -25.66
C LEU A 50 -6.21 -27.68 -24.61
N ASP A 51 -6.12 -26.38 -24.88
CA ASP A 51 -5.52 -25.43 -23.95
C ASP A 51 -6.39 -25.25 -22.70
N ARG A 52 -7.72 -25.26 -22.87
CA ARG A 52 -8.65 -25.30 -21.74
C ARG A 52 -8.42 -26.53 -20.85
N GLU A 53 -8.32 -27.73 -21.44
CA GLU A 53 -8.11 -28.94 -20.64
C GLU A 53 -6.74 -28.97 -19.96
N ARG A 54 -5.69 -28.45 -20.62
CA ARG A 54 -4.36 -28.30 -19.99
C ARG A 54 -4.40 -27.38 -18.77
N GLY A 55 -5.09 -26.24 -18.87
CA GLY A 55 -5.26 -25.33 -17.75
C GLY A 55 -6.04 -26.00 -16.62
N LEU A 56 -7.17 -26.64 -16.91
CA LEU A 56 -7.97 -27.35 -15.90
C LEU A 56 -7.19 -28.49 -15.24
N GLU A 57 -6.40 -29.25 -16.00
CA GLU A 57 -5.56 -30.33 -15.44
C GLU A 57 -4.43 -29.79 -14.55
N LEU A 58 -3.85 -28.64 -14.90
CA LEU A 58 -2.92 -27.95 -14.03
C LEU A 58 -3.60 -27.58 -12.71
N LEU A 59 -4.81 -27.01 -12.72
CA LEU A 59 -5.54 -26.69 -11.49
C LEU A 59 -5.83 -27.95 -10.64
N ARG A 60 -6.21 -29.07 -11.28
CA ARG A 60 -6.47 -30.34 -10.58
C ARG A 60 -5.24 -30.89 -9.89
N THR A 61 -4.08 -30.80 -10.55
CA THR A 61 -2.84 -31.45 -10.09
C THR A 61 -1.95 -30.57 -9.21
N SER A 62 -2.19 -29.26 -9.16
CA SER A 62 -1.48 -28.34 -8.26
C SER A 62 -1.88 -28.51 -6.80
N ASP A 63 -0.95 -28.26 -5.89
CA ASP A 63 -1.15 -28.28 -4.44
C ASP A 63 -1.67 -26.94 -3.91
N TYR A 64 -1.41 -25.86 -4.66
CA TYR A 64 -1.73 -24.47 -4.30
C TYR A 64 -2.38 -23.75 -5.48
N LEU A 65 -3.53 -23.10 -5.25
CA LEU A 65 -4.25 -22.29 -6.23
C LEU A 65 -4.25 -20.82 -5.81
N PHE A 66 -3.92 -19.93 -6.73
CA PHE A 66 -3.96 -18.48 -6.51
C PHE A 66 -4.83 -17.77 -7.55
N ALA A 67 -5.68 -16.85 -7.09
CA ALA A 67 -6.42 -15.92 -7.91
C ALA A 67 -6.49 -14.56 -7.21
N GLY A 68 -6.39 -13.45 -7.94
CA GLY A 68 -6.26 -12.14 -7.31
C GLY A 68 -7.03 -11.03 -8.02
N PRO A 69 -6.35 -9.94 -8.42
CA PRO A 69 -6.98 -8.72 -8.92
C PRO A 69 -7.72 -8.95 -10.25
N GLY A 70 -8.67 -8.08 -10.58
CA GLY A 70 -9.41 -8.15 -11.84
C GLY A 70 -10.89 -7.83 -11.67
N SER A 71 -11.74 -8.50 -12.44
CA SER A 71 -13.20 -8.33 -12.37
C SER A 71 -13.87 -9.56 -11.77
N PRO A 72 -14.64 -9.42 -10.67
CA PRO A 72 -15.41 -10.53 -10.10
C PRO A 72 -16.48 -11.03 -11.08
N THR A 73 -17.11 -10.13 -11.84
CA THR A 73 -18.18 -10.48 -12.78
C THR A 73 -17.64 -11.23 -13.99
N TYR A 74 -16.46 -10.85 -14.48
CA TYR A 74 -15.77 -11.58 -15.55
C TYR A 74 -15.36 -12.97 -15.07
N ALA A 75 -14.74 -13.06 -13.88
CA ALA A 75 -14.33 -14.31 -13.28
C ALA A 75 -15.51 -15.29 -13.14
N LEU A 76 -16.64 -14.86 -12.55
CA LEU A 76 -17.84 -15.67 -12.43
C LEU A 76 -18.39 -16.15 -13.77
N ARG A 77 -18.42 -15.27 -14.78
CA ARG A 77 -18.91 -15.61 -16.11
C ARG A 77 -18.10 -16.75 -16.74
N GLU A 78 -16.78 -16.75 -16.55
CA GLU A 78 -15.89 -17.78 -17.09
C GLU A 78 -15.83 -19.04 -16.21
N TRP A 79 -16.14 -18.97 -14.92
CA TRP A 79 -16.00 -20.09 -13.98
C TRP A 79 -17.29 -20.82 -13.62
N ALA A 80 -18.39 -20.12 -13.35
CA ALA A 80 -19.55 -20.67 -12.63
C ALA A 80 -20.18 -21.89 -13.31
N ASN A 81 -20.14 -21.96 -14.64
CA ASN A 81 -20.70 -23.06 -15.43
C ASN A 81 -19.63 -24.01 -15.99
N THR A 82 -18.55 -24.20 -15.24
CA THR A 82 -17.40 -25.06 -15.62
C THR A 82 -17.00 -25.97 -14.46
N ASP A 83 -15.96 -26.78 -14.65
CA ASP A 83 -15.42 -27.62 -13.57
C ASP A 83 -14.62 -26.83 -12.53
N VAL A 84 -14.30 -25.56 -12.75
CA VAL A 84 -13.45 -24.76 -11.85
C VAL A 84 -13.94 -24.77 -10.40
N PRO A 85 -15.23 -24.55 -10.08
CA PRO A 85 -15.70 -24.58 -8.69
C PRO A 85 -15.51 -25.96 -8.05
N ASN A 86 -15.81 -27.03 -8.78
CA ASN A 86 -15.60 -28.41 -8.32
C ASN A 86 -14.11 -28.69 -8.08
N ILE A 87 -13.21 -28.19 -8.93
CA ILE A 87 -11.76 -28.34 -8.75
C ILE A 87 -11.30 -27.63 -7.47
N ILE A 88 -11.80 -26.42 -7.21
CA ILE A 88 -11.50 -25.66 -5.99
C ILE A 88 -12.00 -26.40 -4.75
N SER A 89 -13.28 -26.83 -4.72
CA SER A 89 -13.83 -27.57 -3.58
C SER A 89 -13.09 -28.88 -3.32
N ASN A 90 -12.83 -29.68 -4.37
CA ASN A 90 -12.05 -30.91 -4.25
C ASN A 90 -10.62 -30.65 -3.74
N LYS A 91 -10.04 -29.48 -4.03
CA LYS A 91 -8.72 -29.10 -3.53
C LYS A 91 -8.73 -28.97 -2.01
N LEU A 92 -9.75 -28.30 -1.47
CA LEU A 92 -9.95 -28.17 -0.02
C LEU A 92 -10.13 -29.54 0.65
N ASP A 93 -10.93 -30.43 0.07
CA ASP A 93 -11.16 -31.79 0.58
C ASP A 93 -9.89 -32.66 0.61
N GLN A 94 -8.92 -32.37 -0.27
CA GLN A 94 -7.68 -33.12 -0.42
C GLN A 94 -6.49 -32.50 0.33
N GLY A 95 -6.73 -31.46 1.14
CA GLY A 95 -5.69 -30.76 1.90
C GLY A 95 -4.82 -29.82 1.06
N GLY A 96 -5.29 -29.40 -0.11
CA GLY A 96 -4.64 -28.37 -0.91
C GLY A 96 -4.98 -26.96 -0.44
N ILE A 97 -4.22 -25.99 -0.93
CA ILE A 97 -4.31 -24.59 -0.51
C ILE A 97 -5.00 -23.76 -1.61
N VAL A 98 -5.94 -22.91 -1.22
CA VAL A 98 -6.66 -21.99 -2.11
C VAL A 98 -6.54 -20.59 -1.56
N VAL A 99 -5.97 -19.67 -2.34
CA VAL A 99 -5.75 -18.26 -1.96
C VAL A 99 -6.41 -17.34 -2.98
N PHE A 100 -7.44 -16.63 -2.54
CA PHE A 100 -8.22 -15.71 -3.37
C PHE A 100 -8.13 -14.30 -2.76
N ALA A 101 -7.73 -13.32 -3.57
CA ALA A 101 -7.57 -11.93 -3.14
C ALA A 101 -8.42 -10.98 -3.99
N SER A 102 -8.84 -9.84 -3.41
CA SER A 102 -9.57 -8.77 -4.10
C SER A 102 -10.72 -9.29 -4.97
N ALA A 103 -10.72 -9.02 -6.27
CA ALA A 103 -11.77 -9.43 -7.20
C ALA A 103 -12.09 -10.93 -7.19
N ALA A 104 -11.08 -11.79 -7.02
CA ALA A 104 -11.32 -13.21 -6.90
C ALA A 104 -12.01 -13.57 -5.57
N ALA A 105 -11.61 -12.93 -4.46
CA ALA A 105 -12.19 -13.17 -3.13
C ALA A 105 -13.71 -12.91 -3.11
N LEU A 106 -14.18 -11.90 -3.84
CA LEU A 106 -15.61 -11.63 -4.02
C LEU A 106 -16.42 -12.82 -4.55
N THR A 107 -15.80 -13.74 -5.29
CA THR A 107 -16.46 -14.87 -5.96
C THR A 107 -16.69 -16.09 -5.07
N ILE A 108 -15.99 -16.22 -3.93
CA ILE A 108 -15.98 -17.48 -3.16
C ILE A 108 -17.17 -17.63 -2.21
N GLY A 109 -17.85 -16.53 -1.91
CA GLY A 109 -19.08 -16.54 -1.10
C GLY A 109 -20.31 -17.01 -1.88
N ALA A 110 -21.46 -17.04 -1.20
CA ALA A 110 -22.73 -17.42 -1.82
C ALA A 110 -23.22 -16.38 -2.84
N CYS A 111 -22.88 -15.11 -2.62
CA CYS A 111 -23.15 -14.00 -3.53
C CYS A 111 -21.91 -13.13 -3.72
N THR A 112 -21.91 -12.35 -4.79
CA THR A 112 -20.77 -11.56 -5.25
C THR A 112 -21.19 -10.14 -5.60
N VAL A 113 -20.41 -9.14 -5.17
CA VAL A 113 -20.59 -7.74 -5.55
C VAL A 113 -20.10 -7.49 -6.98
N PRO A 114 -20.96 -7.05 -7.91
CA PRO A 114 -20.55 -6.59 -9.23
C PRO A 114 -20.03 -5.15 -9.15
N VAL A 115 -18.86 -4.99 -8.53
CA VAL A 115 -18.35 -3.68 -8.09
C VAL A 115 -18.16 -2.69 -9.25
N TYR A 116 -17.66 -3.13 -10.40
CA TYR A 116 -17.45 -2.23 -11.54
C TYR A 116 -18.78 -1.76 -12.14
N GLU A 117 -19.76 -2.64 -12.22
CA GLU A 117 -21.08 -2.33 -12.73
C GLU A 117 -21.80 -1.32 -11.81
N ILE A 118 -21.72 -1.52 -10.49
CA ILE A 118 -22.35 -0.62 -9.51
C ILE A 118 -21.59 0.71 -9.43
N TYR A 119 -20.26 0.68 -9.27
CA TYR A 119 -19.47 1.87 -8.98
C TYR A 119 -19.08 2.66 -10.24
N LYS A 120 -18.62 1.98 -11.30
CA LYS A 120 -18.14 2.63 -12.53
C LYS A 120 -19.24 2.80 -13.59
N CYS A 121 -20.13 1.81 -13.74
CA CYS A 121 -21.20 1.87 -14.74
C CYS A 121 -22.52 2.47 -14.21
N GLY A 122 -22.64 2.65 -12.89
CA GLY A 122 -23.80 3.31 -12.27
C GLY A 122 -25.06 2.45 -12.22
N HIS A 123 -24.93 1.12 -12.24
CA HIS A 123 -26.06 0.23 -12.01
C HIS A 123 -26.61 0.39 -10.59
N ASP A 124 -27.90 0.12 -10.40
CA ASP A 124 -28.49 -0.01 -9.07
C ASP A 124 -27.78 -1.14 -8.29
N PRO A 125 -27.73 -1.12 -6.95
CA PRO A 125 -27.10 -2.20 -6.17
C PRO A 125 -27.84 -3.53 -6.33
N TYR A 126 -27.10 -4.62 -6.56
CA TYR A 126 -27.64 -5.99 -6.68
C TYR A 126 -26.54 -7.02 -6.41
N TRP A 127 -26.94 -8.24 -6.07
CA TRP A 127 -26.05 -9.39 -5.96
C TRP A 127 -26.00 -10.22 -7.24
N LEU A 128 -24.82 -10.77 -7.54
CA LEU A 128 -24.70 -11.94 -8.41
C LEU A 128 -24.56 -13.20 -7.56
N ASP A 129 -24.95 -14.35 -8.12
CA ASP A 129 -24.62 -15.66 -7.53
C ASP A 129 -23.09 -15.84 -7.51
N GLY A 130 -22.55 -16.21 -6.35
CA GLY A 130 -21.15 -16.55 -6.20
C GLY A 130 -20.88 -18.03 -6.51
N LEU A 131 -19.62 -18.45 -6.39
CA LEU A 131 -19.23 -19.85 -6.52
C LEU A 131 -19.63 -20.70 -5.30
N ASN A 132 -19.98 -20.04 -4.19
CA ASN A 132 -20.38 -20.66 -2.92
C ASN A 132 -19.38 -21.71 -2.40
N ILE A 133 -18.07 -21.43 -2.52
CA ILE A 133 -17.01 -22.28 -1.99
C ILE A 133 -17.05 -22.27 -0.45
N LEU A 134 -17.34 -21.13 0.18
CA LEU A 134 -17.47 -21.02 1.63
C LEU A 134 -18.65 -21.84 2.18
N GLY A 135 -19.77 -21.89 1.47
CA GLY A 135 -20.91 -22.74 1.85
C GLY A 135 -20.54 -24.22 1.90
N ALA A 136 -19.59 -24.69 1.07
CA ALA A 136 -19.12 -26.07 1.11
C ALA A 136 -18.38 -26.44 2.41
N ILE A 137 -17.84 -25.45 3.13
CA ILE A 137 -17.23 -25.62 4.46
C ILE A 137 -18.15 -25.15 5.59
N GLY A 138 -19.43 -24.89 5.29
CA GLY A 138 -20.46 -24.48 6.25
C GLY A 138 -20.46 -22.99 6.61
N VAL A 139 -19.74 -22.15 5.87
CA VAL A 139 -19.71 -20.71 6.08
C VAL A 139 -20.63 -20.02 5.07
N ASP A 140 -21.86 -19.75 5.50
CA ASP A 140 -22.89 -19.08 4.69
C ASP A 140 -22.66 -17.56 4.68
N ALA A 141 -21.67 -17.10 3.90
CA ALA A 141 -21.27 -15.70 3.86
C ALA A 141 -21.03 -15.17 2.45
N VAL A 142 -21.05 -13.84 2.33
CA VAL A 142 -20.50 -13.09 1.20
C VAL A 142 -19.19 -12.46 1.63
N VAL A 143 -18.19 -12.43 0.75
CA VAL A 143 -16.89 -11.81 1.05
C VAL A 143 -16.84 -10.43 0.43
N ILE A 144 -16.49 -9.41 1.20
CA ILE A 144 -16.25 -8.05 0.71
C ILE A 144 -14.82 -7.64 1.08
N PRO A 145 -13.85 -7.74 0.15
CA PRO A 145 -12.50 -7.25 0.36
C PRO A 145 -12.46 -5.72 0.24
N HIS A 146 -11.31 -5.10 0.55
CA HIS A 146 -11.15 -3.65 0.51
C HIS A 146 -12.24 -2.96 1.35
N TYR A 147 -12.49 -3.54 2.53
CA TYR A 147 -13.66 -3.22 3.34
C TYR A 147 -13.57 -1.83 3.97
N ASP A 148 -12.37 -1.37 4.29
CA ASP A 148 -12.04 -0.05 4.82
C ASP A 148 -11.60 0.96 3.75
N ASN A 149 -11.64 0.59 2.46
CA ASN A 149 -11.19 1.42 1.33
C ASN A 149 -11.58 2.90 1.47
N ALA A 150 -10.58 3.77 1.31
CA ALA A 150 -10.68 5.21 1.50
C ALA A 150 -10.30 6.03 0.25
N GLU A 151 -10.07 5.40 -0.91
CA GLU A 151 -9.64 6.07 -2.15
C GLU A 151 -10.62 7.17 -2.65
N GLY A 152 -11.86 7.18 -2.18
CA GLY A 152 -12.86 8.18 -2.54
C GLY A 152 -12.60 9.60 -2.01
N GLY A 153 -11.69 9.77 -1.04
CA GLY A 153 -11.41 11.05 -0.40
C GLY A 153 -12.63 11.67 0.28
N HIS A 154 -13.39 12.50 -0.45
CA HIS A 154 -14.60 13.18 0.08
C HIS A 154 -15.90 12.36 -0.02
N HIS A 155 -15.86 11.13 -0.53
CA HIS A 155 -17.03 10.27 -0.63
C HIS A 155 -16.74 8.84 -0.15
N ASP A 156 -17.79 8.19 0.38
CA ASP A 156 -17.69 6.87 1.00
C ASP A 156 -17.44 5.78 -0.05
N THR A 157 -16.25 5.20 -0.01
CA THR A 157 -15.79 4.12 -0.90
C THR A 157 -15.45 2.84 -0.14
N ARG A 158 -15.78 2.81 1.16
CA ARG A 158 -15.67 1.60 1.98
C ARG A 158 -16.52 0.47 1.39
N PHE A 159 -16.22 -0.75 1.80
CA PHE A 159 -16.94 -1.96 1.40
C PHE A 159 -16.83 -2.21 -0.10
N CYS A 160 -15.59 -2.19 -0.63
CA CYS A 160 -15.32 -2.38 -2.05
C CYS A 160 -16.06 -1.35 -2.94
N TYR A 161 -15.83 -0.06 -2.71
CA TYR A 161 -16.44 1.08 -3.43
C TYR A 161 -17.97 1.19 -3.37
N LEU A 162 -18.65 0.38 -2.55
CA LEU A 162 -20.10 0.47 -2.37
C LEU A 162 -20.49 1.71 -1.57
N GLY A 163 -19.79 1.96 -0.47
CA GLY A 163 -20.18 2.87 0.61
C GLY A 163 -21.39 2.35 1.41
N GLU A 164 -21.57 2.85 2.63
CA GLU A 164 -22.56 2.36 3.61
C GLU A 164 -23.98 2.32 3.03
N ARG A 165 -24.36 3.33 2.25
CA ARG A 165 -25.71 3.44 1.69
C ARG A 165 -26.03 2.26 0.77
N ARG A 166 -25.11 1.87 -0.12
CA ARG A 166 -25.37 0.78 -1.08
C ARG A 166 -25.27 -0.57 -0.39
N LEU A 167 -24.29 -0.76 0.49
CA LEU A 167 -24.16 -2.01 1.26
C LEU A 167 -25.43 -2.31 2.06
N ARG A 168 -26.01 -1.33 2.76
CA ARG A 168 -27.28 -1.53 3.50
C ARG A 168 -28.48 -1.94 2.65
N LEU A 169 -28.52 -1.51 1.39
CA LEU A 169 -29.58 -1.92 0.46
C LEU A 169 -29.36 -3.37 0.04
N MET A 170 -28.13 -3.71 -0.32
CA MET A 170 -27.75 -5.06 -0.71
C MET A 170 -27.91 -6.05 0.44
N GLU A 171 -27.58 -5.68 1.68
CA GLU A 171 -27.77 -6.53 2.86
C GLU A 171 -29.22 -6.98 3.06
N GLN A 172 -30.21 -6.14 2.70
CA GLN A 172 -31.63 -6.51 2.80
C GLN A 172 -32.06 -7.58 1.78
N GLU A 173 -31.25 -7.78 0.74
CA GLU A 173 -31.48 -8.77 -0.31
C GLU A 173 -30.71 -10.06 -0.08
N LEU A 174 -29.81 -10.11 0.93
CA LEU A 174 -29.13 -11.35 1.30
C LEU A 174 -30.12 -12.35 1.89
N PRO A 175 -29.90 -13.67 1.68
CA PRO A 175 -30.66 -14.68 2.40
C PRO A 175 -30.49 -14.51 3.92
N THR A 176 -31.52 -14.86 4.70
CA THR A 176 -31.61 -14.54 6.14
C THR A 176 -30.55 -15.21 7.01
N ASP A 177 -29.97 -16.31 6.52
CA ASP A 177 -28.88 -17.05 7.16
C ASP A 177 -27.49 -16.62 6.68
N HIS A 178 -27.41 -15.65 5.77
CA HIS A 178 -26.16 -15.17 5.21
C HIS A 178 -25.70 -13.86 5.85
N TYR A 179 -24.38 -13.68 5.90
CA TYR A 179 -23.77 -12.48 6.45
C TYR A 179 -22.59 -11.97 5.62
N VAL A 180 -22.13 -10.76 5.93
CA VAL A 180 -20.98 -10.14 5.27
C VAL A 180 -19.70 -10.44 6.04
N LEU A 181 -18.74 -11.05 5.36
CA LEU A 181 -17.36 -11.21 5.79
C LEU A 181 -16.52 -10.12 5.13
N GLY A 182 -16.34 -9.00 5.84
CA GLY A 182 -15.54 -7.87 5.43
C GLY A 182 -14.06 -8.07 5.73
N VAL A 183 -13.19 -7.87 4.74
CA VAL A 183 -11.74 -7.94 4.89
C VAL A 183 -11.13 -6.61 4.45
N ASP A 184 -10.46 -5.93 5.38
CA ASP A 184 -9.78 -4.66 5.12
C ASP A 184 -8.64 -4.82 4.09
N GLU A 185 -8.15 -3.69 3.57
CA GLU A 185 -6.95 -3.66 2.75
C GLU A 185 -5.73 -4.18 3.51
N HIS A 186 -4.75 -4.75 2.79
CA HIS A 186 -3.56 -5.39 3.37
C HIS A 186 -3.84 -6.40 4.49
N THR A 187 -5.00 -7.06 4.45
CA THR A 187 -5.48 -8.01 5.46
C THR A 187 -5.89 -9.32 4.79
N GLY A 188 -5.64 -10.43 5.46
CA GLY A 188 -6.07 -11.77 5.05
C GLY A 188 -6.74 -12.52 6.18
N VAL A 189 -7.52 -13.54 5.81
CA VAL A 189 -8.08 -14.51 6.76
C VAL A 189 -7.67 -15.90 6.31
N ILE A 190 -6.91 -16.60 7.15
CA ILE A 190 -6.47 -17.97 6.91
C ILE A 190 -7.48 -18.90 7.57
N LEU A 191 -8.20 -19.67 6.76
CA LEU A 191 -9.12 -20.71 7.25
C LEU A 191 -8.39 -22.05 7.25
N ASN A 192 -7.99 -22.54 8.43
CA ASN A 192 -7.41 -23.86 8.58
C ASN A 192 -8.52 -24.88 8.87
N LEU A 193 -8.89 -25.65 7.84
CA LEU A 193 -9.98 -26.63 7.92
C LEU A 193 -9.63 -27.86 8.75
N GLU A 194 -8.35 -28.22 8.84
CA GLU A 194 -7.90 -29.37 9.65
C GLU A 194 -7.91 -29.02 11.14
N GLU A 195 -7.44 -27.82 11.49
CA GLU A 195 -7.42 -27.34 12.88
C GLU A 195 -8.79 -26.77 13.32
N GLY A 196 -9.67 -26.45 12.38
CA GLY A 196 -10.94 -25.78 12.65
C GLY A 196 -10.74 -24.36 13.17
N SER A 197 -9.80 -23.61 12.59
CA SER A 197 -9.46 -22.25 13.03
C SER A 197 -9.52 -21.23 11.89
N ALA A 198 -9.73 -19.96 12.25
CA ALA A 198 -9.67 -18.83 11.35
C ALA A 198 -8.75 -17.76 11.94
N GLU A 199 -7.62 -17.48 11.29
CA GLU A 199 -6.63 -16.50 11.73
C GLU A 199 -6.70 -15.23 10.88
N VAL A 200 -6.79 -14.07 11.53
CA VAL A 200 -6.68 -12.76 10.86
C VAL A 200 -5.21 -12.37 10.78
N VAL A 201 -4.72 -12.09 9.57
CA VAL A 201 -3.33 -11.72 9.30
C VAL A 201 -3.24 -10.41 8.52
N GLY A 202 -2.07 -9.76 8.53
CA GLY A 202 -1.85 -8.48 7.83
C GLY A 202 -1.99 -7.28 8.75
N ASN A 203 -2.46 -6.14 8.23
CA ASN A 203 -2.39 -4.85 8.92
C ASN A 203 -3.73 -4.34 9.46
N GLY A 204 -4.85 -4.84 8.93
CA GLY A 204 -6.19 -4.38 9.27
C GLY A 204 -7.01 -5.41 10.05
N THR A 205 -8.30 -5.44 9.74
CA THR A 205 -9.32 -6.15 10.53
C THR A 205 -10.19 -7.05 9.65
N LEU A 206 -10.59 -8.19 10.23
CA LEU A 206 -11.76 -8.95 9.77
C LEU A 206 -13.03 -8.39 10.42
N THR A 207 -14.04 -8.09 9.61
CA THR A 207 -15.36 -7.66 10.07
C THR A 207 -16.43 -8.71 9.74
N ILE A 208 -17.13 -9.21 10.76
CA ILE A 208 -18.36 -9.97 10.57
C ILE A 208 -19.54 -9.01 10.73
N ARG A 209 -20.36 -8.87 9.69
CA ARG A 209 -21.49 -7.96 9.69
C ARG A 209 -22.80 -8.66 9.37
N ILE A 210 -23.78 -8.49 10.26
CA ILE A 210 -25.11 -9.12 10.24
C ILE A 210 -26.14 -8.02 10.50
N ASP A 211 -27.09 -7.84 9.59
CA ASP A 211 -28.17 -6.84 9.70
C ASP A 211 -27.68 -5.44 10.11
N GLY A 212 -26.56 -5.00 9.52
CA GLY A 212 -25.96 -3.71 9.81
C GLY A 212 -25.13 -3.62 11.09
N GLN A 213 -25.07 -4.69 11.90
CA GLN A 213 -24.25 -4.76 13.11
C GLN A 213 -22.92 -5.43 12.80
N SER A 214 -21.82 -4.82 13.24
CA SER A 214 -20.47 -5.28 12.96
C SER A 214 -19.76 -5.76 14.22
N ARG A 215 -19.07 -6.90 14.10
CA ARG A 215 -18.08 -7.40 15.06
C ARG A 215 -16.73 -7.44 14.36
N THR A 216 -15.73 -6.79 14.95
CA THR A 216 -14.40 -6.61 14.37
C THR A 216 -13.37 -7.45 15.10
N PHE A 217 -12.43 -8.01 14.33
CA PHE A 217 -11.35 -8.88 14.81
C PHE A 217 -10.03 -8.40 14.20
N PRO A 218 -9.14 -7.75 14.97
CA PRO A 218 -7.89 -7.22 14.45
C PRO A 218 -6.93 -8.35 14.05
N SER A 219 -5.93 -8.01 13.23
CA SER A 219 -4.80 -8.90 12.91
C SER A 219 -4.18 -9.53 14.17
N GLY A 220 -3.80 -10.81 14.05
CA GLY A 220 -3.33 -11.67 15.14
C GLY A 220 -4.46 -12.34 15.94
N THR A 221 -5.72 -12.07 15.63
CA THR A 221 -6.85 -12.78 16.25
C THR A 221 -7.04 -14.15 15.61
N THR A 222 -7.15 -15.19 16.45
CA THR A 222 -7.56 -16.54 16.03
C THR A 222 -8.96 -16.83 16.56
N LEU A 223 -9.86 -17.22 15.66
CA LEU A 223 -11.23 -17.64 15.93
C LEU A 223 -11.36 -19.15 15.71
N ASP A 224 -12.34 -19.76 16.37
CA ASP A 224 -12.80 -21.10 16.00
C ASP A 224 -13.57 -21.00 14.67
N LEU A 225 -13.30 -21.87 13.71
CA LEU A 225 -14.01 -21.89 12.43
C LEU A 225 -15.52 -22.12 12.64
N ALA A 226 -15.91 -22.86 13.68
CA ALA A 226 -17.31 -23.05 14.04
C ALA A 226 -18.03 -21.72 14.37
N PHE A 227 -17.31 -20.70 14.82
CA PHE A 227 -17.88 -19.36 15.01
C PHE A 227 -18.24 -18.71 13.67
N LEU A 228 -17.47 -18.93 12.60
CA LEU A 228 -17.83 -18.45 11.26
C LEU A 228 -19.00 -19.25 10.65
N VAL A 229 -19.19 -20.51 11.04
CA VAL A 229 -20.36 -21.31 10.65
C VAL A 229 -21.64 -20.81 11.34
N THR A 230 -21.55 -20.34 12.59
CA THR A 230 -22.72 -19.88 13.37
C THR A 230 -22.40 -18.59 14.13
N PRO A 231 -22.26 -17.44 13.43
CA PRO A 231 -21.80 -16.21 14.07
C PRO A 231 -22.82 -15.63 15.06
N ASP A 232 -24.12 -15.92 14.91
CA ASP A 232 -25.17 -15.47 15.83
C ASP A 232 -25.32 -16.34 17.08
N GLY A 233 -24.60 -17.46 17.17
CA GLY A 233 -24.64 -18.33 18.34
C GLY A 233 -23.92 -17.73 19.55
N ASP A 234 -24.40 -18.07 20.75
CA ASP A 234 -23.70 -17.85 22.05
C ASP A 234 -22.36 -18.62 22.17
N ALA A 235 -21.85 -19.19 21.08
CA ALA A 235 -20.56 -19.86 21.05
C ALA A 235 -19.49 -18.84 21.44
N ALA A 236 -18.95 -19.03 22.64
CA ALA A 236 -17.98 -18.14 23.25
C ALA A 236 -16.86 -17.83 22.25
N SER A 237 -16.72 -16.56 21.90
CA SER A 237 -15.48 -16.02 21.36
C SER A 237 -14.34 -16.51 22.26
N PRO A 238 -13.42 -17.35 21.79
CA PRO A 238 -12.28 -17.72 22.62
C PRO A 238 -11.47 -16.45 22.88
N ALA A 239 -11.02 -16.28 24.12
CA ALA A 239 -10.12 -15.19 24.46
C ALA A 239 -8.90 -15.22 23.51
N PRO A 240 -8.36 -14.06 23.08
CA PRO A 240 -7.20 -14.00 22.22
C PRO A 240 -6.08 -14.77 22.90
N THR A 241 -5.65 -15.86 22.27
CA THR A 241 -4.43 -16.55 22.70
C THR A 241 -3.29 -15.70 22.16
N GLN A 242 -2.90 -14.68 22.92
CA GLN A 242 -1.68 -13.94 22.66
C GLN A 242 -0.51 -14.92 22.74
N THR A 243 -0.03 -15.37 21.59
CA THR A 243 1.34 -15.87 21.50
C THR A 243 2.25 -14.68 21.84
N PRO A 244 3.21 -14.80 22.77
CA PRO A 244 3.98 -13.64 23.21
C PRO A 244 4.70 -13.01 22.01
N PRO A 245 4.58 -11.69 21.80
CA PRO A 245 5.38 -11.04 20.79
C PRO A 245 6.85 -11.14 21.21
N VAL A 246 7.71 -11.49 20.27
CA VAL A 246 9.14 -11.19 20.38
C VAL A 246 9.24 -9.68 20.58
N ALA A 247 9.69 -9.27 21.77
CA ALA A 247 9.70 -7.88 22.19
C ALA A 247 10.41 -6.99 21.13
N PRO A 248 9.73 -5.98 20.57
CA PRO A 248 10.43 -4.88 19.93
C PRO A 248 11.16 -4.12 21.03
N THR A 249 12.42 -3.79 20.77
CA THR A 249 13.19 -2.89 21.64
C THR A 249 12.51 -1.53 21.61
N GLU A 250 11.89 -1.12 22.71
CA GLU A 250 11.32 0.21 22.90
C GLU A 250 12.39 1.28 22.66
N SER A 251 12.23 2.06 21.59
CA SER A 251 12.62 3.46 21.57
C SER A 251 11.35 4.30 21.76
N PRO A 252 11.43 5.49 22.40
CA PRO A 252 10.25 6.23 22.81
C PRO A 252 9.47 6.70 21.59
N ALA A 253 8.19 6.34 21.53
CA ALA A 253 7.25 6.80 20.51
C ALA A 253 6.88 8.27 20.74
N GLU A 254 7.10 9.09 19.73
CA GLU A 254 6.36 10.34 19.54
C GLU A 254 5.03 9.99 18.86
N ASP A 255 3.92 10.41 19.48
CA ASP A 255 2.55 10.30 18.94
C ASP A 255 2.47 10.99 17.57
N THR A 256 2.58 10.22 16.50
CA THR A 256 2.20 10.64 15.14
C THR A 256 1.13 9.66 14.65
N PRO A 257 -0.02 10.13 14.14
CA PRO A 257 -1.05 9.23 13.62
C PRO A 257 -0.46 8.37 12.50
N ALA A 258 -0.65 7.05 12.58
CA ALA A 258 -0.24 6.13 11.53
C ALA A 258 -1.10 6.39 10.28
N ASP A 259 -0.46 6.65 9.15
CA ASP A 259 -1.17 6.83 7.89
C ASP A 259 -1.81 5.53 7.44
N THR A 260 -3.03 5.63 6.94
CA THR A 260 -3.83 4.49 6.47
C THR A 260 -3.78 4.30 4.95
N SER A 261 -3.22 5.24 4.19
CA SER A 261 -3.13 5.18 2.73
C SER A 261 -1.91 5.92 2.15
N LEU A 262 -1.53 5.60 0.91
CA LEU A 262 -0.51 6.37 0.15
C LEU A 262 -0.92 7.85 -0.02
N GLY A 263 -2.23 8.12 -0.11
CA GLY A 263 -2.78 9.48 -0.16
C GLY A 263 -2.47 10.27 1.11
N ASP A 264 -2.74 9.68 2.27
CA ASP A 264 -2.47 10.30 3.58
C ASP A 264 -0.97 10.60 3.75
N THR A 265 -0.11 9.64 3.38
CA THR A 265 1.35 9.83 3.41
C THR A 265 1.81 10.91 2.45
N THR A 266 1.22 10.98 1.25
CA THR A 266 1.52 12.05 0.29
C THR A 266 1.17 13.42 0.86
N GLU A 267 0.00 13.57 1.51
CA GLU A 267 -0.44 14.82 2.10
C GLU A 267 0.43 15.24 3.29
N ARG A 268 0.75 14.29 4.18
CA ARG A 268 1.63 14.54 5.32
C ARG A 268 3.04 14.93 4.89
N CYS A 269 3.70 14.14 4.04
CA CYS A 269 5.05 14.44 3.56
C CYS A 269 5.10 15.80 2.83
N LEU A 270 4.05 16.14 2.09
CA LEU A 270 3.95 17.46 1.45
C LEU A 270 3.83 18.59 2.48
N ALA A 271 3.05 18.41 3.55
CA ALA A 271 2.91 19.40 4.62
C ALA A 271 4.24 19.60 5.39
N ASP A 272 4.93 18.51 5.72
CA ASP A 272 6.23 18.54 6.38
C ASP A 272 7.29 19.19 5.50
N PHE A 273 7.31 18.86 4.21
CA PHE A 273 8.18 19.49 3.22
C PHE A 273 7.94 20.99 3.12
N ASN A 274 6.68 21.44 3.06
CA ASN A 274 6.36 22.86 3.01
C ASN A 274 6.86 23.60 4.25
N THR A 275 6.65 23.02 5.43
CA THR A 275 7.14 23.58 6.70
C THR A 275 8.67 23.69 6.71
N ALA A 276 9.36 22.67 6.21
CA ALA A 276 10.82 22.64 6.12
C ALA A 276 11.39 23.66 5.12
N ILE A 277 10.74 23.82 3.97
CA ILE A 277 11.12 24.85 2.99
C ILE A 277 10.92 26.26 3.56
N ASP A 278 9.82 26.50 4.28
CA ASP A 278 9.52 27.79 4.88
C ASP A 278 10.47 28.14 6.04
N SER A 279 10.98 27.14 6.76
CA SER A 279 11.96 27.31 7.85
C SER A 279 13.42 27.31 7.38
N GLY A 280 13.69 26.94 6.12
CA GLY A 280 15.04 26.79 5.58
C GLY A 280 15.78 25.53 6.07
N ASP A 281 15.05 24.52 6.54
CA ASP A 281 15.59 23.24 7.00
C ASP A 281 15.71 22.25 5.84
N ALA A 282 16.90 22.19 5.24
CA ALA A 282 17.17 21.31 4.09
C ALA A 282 17.10 19.82 4.45
N ASP A 283 17.50 19.45 5.68
CA ASP A 283 17.53 18.04 6.11
C ASP A 283 16.12 17.51 6.34
N GLN A 284 15.23 18.32 6.92
CA GLN A 284 13.83 17.97 7.10
C GLN A 284 13.09 17.90 5.75
N ALA A 285 13.38 18.83 4.83
CA ALA A 285 12.81 18.79 3.49
C ALA A 285 13.25 17.52 2.72
N LEU A 286 14.52 17.13 2.85
CA LEU A 286 15.05 15.90 2.24
C LEU A 286 14.42 14.64 2.84
N ARG A 287 14.23 14.58 4.17
CA ARG A 287 13.54 13.44 4.81
C ARG A 287 12.15 13.24 4.25
N ALA A 288 11.35 14.30 4.14
CA ALA A 288 9.99 14.22 3.60
C ALA A 288 9.97 13.73 2.14
N VAL A 289 10.98 14.09 1.33
CA VAL A 289 11.14 13.60 -0.05
C VAL A 289 11.45 12.11 -0.08
N LEU A 290 12.40 11.66 0.75
CA LEU A 290 12.82 10.25 0.79
C LEU A 290 11.72 9.34 1.36
N GLU A 291 11.00 9.80 2.38
CA GLU A 291 9.87 9.08 2.98
C GLU A 291 8.75 8.86 1.97
N LEU A 292 8.39 9.88 1.18
CA LEU A 292 7.39 9.74 0.13
C LEU A 292 7.86 8.78 -0.99
N GLU A 293 9.15 8.78 -1.33
CA GLU A 293 9.71 7.85 -2.32
C GLU A 293 9.67 6.39 -1.83
N GLU A 294 10.02 6.15 -0.57
CA GLU A 294 9.93 4.84 0.06
C GLU A 294 8.48 4.34 0.12
N ALA A 295 7.54 5.23 0.49
CA ALA A 295 6.12 4.92 0.47
C ALA A 295 5.62 4.55 -0.94
N ILE A 296 5.96 5.34 -1.96
CA ILE A 296 5.59 5.02 -3.36
C ILE A 296 6.13 3.63 -3.75
N THR A 297 7.36 3.31 -3.38
CA THR A 297 7.98 2.01 -3.68
C THR A 297 7.24 0.87 -2.98
N ALA A 298 6.98 1.00 -1.68
CA ALA A 298 6.27 -0.01 -0.89
C ALA A 298 4.86 -0.29 -1.43
N TRP A 299 4.11 0.77 -1.74
CA TRP A 299 2.74 0.65 -2.26
C TRP A 299 2.68 0.18 -3.73
N SER A 300 3.74 0.45 -4.52
CA SER A 300 3.83 -0.01 -5.92
C SER A 300 4.08 -1.51 -6.07
N ALA A 301 4.59 -2.17 -5.02
CA ALA A 301 4.79 -3.62 -4.99
C ALA A 301 3.45 -4.38 -4.82
N ASP A 302 2.47 -3.78 -4.14
CA ASP A 302 1.21 -4.42 -3.75
C ASP A 302 0.00 -4.07 -4.64
N THR A 303 0.04 -2.99 -5.43
CA THR A 303 -1.12 -2.52 -6.20
C THR A 303 -0.82 -2.33 -7.69
N LEU A 304 -1.72 -2.83 -8.55
CA LEU A 304 -1.71 -2.55 -9.99
C LEU A 304 -2.24 -1.14 -10.23
N GLN A 305 -1.34 -0.19 -10.50
CA GLN A 305 -1.58 1.19 -11.00
C GLN A 305 -2.88 1.84 -10.49
N SER A 306 -2.84 2.39 -9.28
CA SER A 306 -3.87 3.32 -8.78
C SER A 306 -3.56 4.77 -9.16
N ASP A 307 -4.60 5.61 -9.27
CA ASP A 307 -4.49 7.06 -9.51
C ASP A 307 -3.66 7.78 -8.41
N ASP A 308 -3.58 7.19 -7.21
CA ASP A 308 -2.84 7.73 -6.07
C ASP A 308 -1.32 7.58 -6.24
N ALA A 309 -0.84 6.51 -6.86
CA ALA A 309 0.58 6.35 -7.18
C ALA A 309 1.07 7.42 -8.18
N ASP A 310 0.21 7.81 -9.12
CA ASP A 310 0.54 8.86 -10.08
C ASP A 310 0.48 10.26 -9.46
N ARG A 311 -0.48 10.50 -8.56
CA ARG A 311 -0.55 11.72 -7.76
C ARG A 311 0.66 11.86 -6.84
N ALA A 312 1.03 10.80 -6.12
CA ALA A 312 2.20 10.77 -5.25
C ALA A 312 3.50 11.04 -6.03
N ARG A 313 3.68 10.42 -7.20
CA ARG A 313 4.82 10.70 -8.08
C ARG A 313 4.86 12.14 -8.58
N ALA A 314 3.70 12.74 -8.90
CA ALA A 314 3.64 14.14 -9.31
C ALA A 314 4.03 15.07 -8.16
N THR A 315 3.56 14.80 -6.94
CA THR A 315 3.94 15.52 -5.72
C THR A 315 5.44 15.40 -5.44
N LEU A 316 5.99 14.20 -5.48
CA LEU A 316 7.42 13.95 -5.29
C LEU A 316 8.27 14.75 -6.29
N ARG A 317 7.92 14.74 -7.57
CA ARG A 317 8.62 15.52 -8.62
C ARG A 317 8.56 17.03 -8.35
N SER A 318 7.42 17.52 -7.86
CA SER A 318 7.26 18.93 -7.47
C SER A 318 8.16 19.30 -6.29
N MET A 319 8.23 18.45 -5.26
CA MET A 319 9.10 18.63 -4.09
C MET A 319 10.58 18.66 -4.50
N ILE A 320 11.03 17.70 -5.32
CA ILE A 320 12.41 17.65 -5.85
C ILE A 320 12.74 18.93 -6.64
N THR A 321 11.81 19.40 -7.48
CA THR A 321 12.01 20.62 -8.27
C THR A 321 12.16 21.84 -7.36
N ARG A 322 11.30 21.99 -6.36
CA ARG A 322 11.35 23.09 -5.38
C ARG A 322 12.61 23.06 -4.51
N LEU A 323 13.07 21.87 -4.13
CA LEU A 323 14.34 21.69 -3.43
C LEU A 323 15.52 22.12 -4.32
N GLY A 324 15.48 21.72 -5.60
CA GLY A 324 16.44 22.15 -6.62
C GLY A 324 16.48 23.67 -6.77
N ASP A 325 15.32 24.32 -6.90
CA ASP A 325 15.19 25.78 -6.99
C ASP A 325 15.73 26.49 -5.74
N ALA A 326 15.44 25.97 -4.55
CA ALA A 326 15.96 26.49 -3.29
C ALA A 326 17.49 26.33 -3.20
N ALA A 327 18.03 25.22 -3.71
CA ALA A 327 19.46 24.94 -3.73
C ALA A 327 20.22 25.81 -4.74
N VAL A 328 19.59 26.42 -5.76
CA VAL A 328 20.29 27.26 -6.76
C VAL A 328 21.16 28.34 -6.10
N LYS A 329 20.66 29.00 -5.05
CA LYS A 329 21.44 30.00 -4.30
C LYS A 329 22.42 29.40 -3.29
N GLY A 330 22.14 28.19 -2.81
CA GLY A 330 23.01 27.48 -1.87
C GLY A 330 24.22 26.81 -2.53
N LEU A 331 24.15 26.62 -3.85
CA LEU A 331 25.22 26.05 -4.69
C LEU A 331 26.16 27.13 -5.26
N ASP A 332 25.88 28.41 -5.03
CA ASP A 332 26.80 29.49 -5.38
C ASP A 332 28.10 29.34 -4.56
N ASP A 333 29.23 29.65 -5.18
CA ASP A 333 30.53 29.66 -4.49
C ASP A 333 30.44 30.58 -3.25
N PRO A 334 30.59 30.04 -2.03
CA PRO A 334 30.47 30.82 -0.80
C PRO A 334 31.43 32.01 -0.76
N THR A 335 32.58 31.89 -1.42
CA THR A 335 33.57 32.95 -1.56
C THR A 335 33.02 34.10 -2.41
N LEU A 336 32.40 33.79 -3.55
CA LEU A 336 31.78 34.81 -4.43
C LEU A 336 30.60 35.52 -3.76
N VAL A 337 29.79 34.78 -2.99
CA VAL A 337 28.63 35.36 -2.27
C VAL A 337 29.09 36.33 -1.17
N ARG A 338 30.16 35.99 -0.45
CA ARG A 338 30.67 36.78 0.68
C ARG A 338 31.63 37.90 0.25
N ALA A 339 32.24 37.80 -0.93
CA ALA A 339 33.27 38.73 -1.40
C ALA A 339 32.91 40.21 -1.26
N PRO A 340 31.74 40.70 -1.71
CA PRO A 340 31.45 42.14 -1.63
C PRO A 340 31.41 42.68 -0.20
N LEU A 341 30.96 41.86 0.75
CA LEU A 341 30.89 42.24 2.17
C LEU A 341 32.28 42.19 2.82
N VAL A 342 33.06 41.14 2.53
CA VAL A 342 34.41 40.99 3.07
C VAL A 342 35.34 42.07 2.52
N GLU A 343 35.28 42.35 1.22
CA GLU A 343 36.05 43.42 0.57
C GLU A 343 35.72 44.79 1.19
N ALA A 344 34.44 45.12 1.40
CA ALA A 344 34.04 46.36 2.07
C ALA A 344 34.58 46.46 3.51
N LEU A 345 34.60 45.36 4.27
CA LEU A 345 35.18 45.33 5.61
C LEU A 345 36.70 45.50 5.58
N LEU A 346 37.39 44.93 4.59
CA LEU A 346 38.83 45.09 4.39
C LEU A 346 39.19 46.53 3.99
N GLU A 347 38.37 47.20 3.17
CA GLU A 347 38.52 48.62 2.86
C GLU A 347 38.38 49.50 4.12
N ILE A 348 37.36 49.26 4.94
CA ILE A 348 37.16 49.98 6.21
C ILE A 348 38.34 49.72 7.16
N ARG A 349 38.84 48.48 7.24
CA ARG A 349 40.03 48.13 8.03
C ARG A 349 41.27 48.90 7.54
N ALA A 350 41.47 49.02 6.23
CA ALA A 350 42.58 49.78 5.65
C ALA A 350 42.48 51.28 5.99
N LEU A 351 41.28 51.86 5.89
CA LEU A 351 41.02 53.25 6.26
C LEU A 351 41.31 53.49 7.76
N ALA A 352 40.83 52.61 8.64
CA ALA A 352 41.07 52.70 10.08
C ALA A 352 42.57 52.67 10.41
N ARG A 353 43.36 51.83 9.72
CA ARG A 353 44.83 51.81 9.86
C ARG A 353 45.47 53.13 9.40
N SER A 354 45.00 53.71 8.30
CA SER A 354 45.51 54.99 7.78
C SER A 354 45.27 56.15 8.75
N GLU A 355 44.14 56.12 9.46
CA GLU A 355 43.76 57.09 10.49
C GLU A 355 44.36 56.78 11.87
N LYS A 356 45.21 55.74 11.99
CA LYS A 356 45.82 55.26 13.25
C LYS A 356 44.80 54.80 14.31
N ARG A 357 43.60 54.40 13.88
CA ARG A 357 42.57 53.76 14.72
C ARG A 357 42.80 52.26 14.79
N PHE A 358 43.89 51.87 15.45
CA PHE A 358 44.31 50.46 15.53
C PHE A 358 43.32 49.58 16.28
N ASP A 359 42.63 50.14 17.28
CA ASP A 359 41.53 49.52 18.00
C ASP A 359 40.38 49.06 17.08
N LEU A 360 39.97 49.91 16.14
CA LEU A 360 38.92 49.58 15.17
C LEU A 360 39.41 48.57 14.12
N SER A 361 40.66 48.71 13.66
CA SER A 361 41.28 47.75 12.73
C SER A 361 41.36 46.34 13.33
N ASP A 362 41.76 46.23 14.60
CA ASP A 362 41.83 44.95 15.29
C ASP A 362 40.45 44.38 15.53
N LEU A 363 39.46 45.20 15.93
CA LEU A 363 38.08 44.77 16.06
C LEU A 363 37.52 44.16 14.75
N ILE A 364 37.80 44.77 13.60
CA ILE A 364 37.34 44.23 12.30
C ILE A 364 38.03 42.90 12.00
N ARG A 365 39.35 42.80 12.22
CA ARG A 365 40.09 41.53 12.02
C ARG A 365 39.53 40.43 12.90
N ASP A 366 39.31 40.70 14.18
CA ASP A 366 38.85 39.69 15.13
C ASP A 366 37.40 39.26 14.82
N ARG A 367 36.58 40.15 14.23
CA ARG A 367 35.23 39.80 13.74
C ARG A 367 35.24 38.95 12.47
N LEU A 368 36.17 39.20 11.55
CA LEU A 368 36.36 38.35 10.36
C LEU A 368 36.88 36.96 10.77
N ASP A 369 37.84 36.91 11.70
CA ASP A 369 38.38 35.66 12.26
C ASP A 369 37.28 34.83 12.97
N ALA A 370 36.44 35.49 13.77
CA ALA A 370 35.29 34.85 14.41
C ALA A 370 34.21 34.37 13.43
N ALA A 371 34.20 34.89 12.20
CA ALA A 371 33.34 34.44 11.11
C ALA A 371 34.02 33.40 10.19
N GLU A 372 35.14 32.82 10.65
CA GLU A 372 35.93 31.81 9.93
C GLU A 372 36.55 32.33 8.61
N ILE A 373 36.81 33.63 8.53
CA ILE A 373 37.47 34.28 7.40
C ILE A 373 38.92 34.57 7.76
N ASP A 374 39.84 33.87 7.10
CA ASP A 374 41.26 34.11 7.20
C ASP A 374 41.65 35.31 6.35
N VAL A 375 42.42 36.24 6.92
CA VAL A 375 42.92 37.43 6.23
C VAL A 375 44.43 37.48 6.28
N LYS A 376 45.07 37.59 5.11
CA LYS A 376 46.52 37.67 4.95
C LYS A 376 46.90 39.00 4.31
N ASP A 377 47.65 39.81 5.04
CA ASP A 377 48.17 41.07 4.51
C ASP A 377 49.36 40.79 3.58
N THR A 378 49.29 41.25 2.32
CA THR A 378 50.36 41.15 1.32
C THR A 378 50.87 42.54 0.91
N ALA A 379 51.90 42.60 0.07
CA ALA A 379 52.41 43.86 -0.46
C ALA A 379 51.42 44.56 -1.40
N ASP A 380 50.50 43.81 -2.01
CA ASP A 380 49.53 44.29 -2.99
C ASP A 380 48.12 44.54 -2.39
N GLY A 381 47.90 44.14 -1.13
CA GLY A 381 46.62 44.30 -0.43
C GLY A 381 46.34 43.16 0.55
N ALA A 382 45.20 43.23 1.25
CA ALA A 382 44.74 42.13 2.08
C ALA A 382 44.04 41.07 1.22
N GLU A 383 44.54 39.84 1.24
CA GLU A 383 43.90 38.67 0.66
C GLU A 383 43.09 37.93 1.73
N TRP A 384 42.04 37.21 1.35
CA TRP A 384 41.22 36.46 2.31
C TRP A 384 40.77 35.10 1.76
N SER A 385 40.44 34.17 2.66
CA SER A 385 39.93 32.83 2.35
C SER A 385 38.97 32.35 3.45
N LEU A 386 38.08 31.41 3.12
CA LEU A 386 37.22 30.74 4.11
C LEU A 386 37.96 29.54 4.72
N ARG A 387 37.86 29.34 6.04
CA ARG A 387 38.62 28.31 6.76
C ARG A 387 38.12 26.87 6.54
N ASN A 388 36.96 26.71 5.90
CA ASN A 388 36.33 25.42 5.61
C ASN A 388 36.13 25.24 4.09
N GLU A 389 37.21 25.01 3.35
CA GLU A 389 37.16 24.30 2.07
C GLU A 389 37.76 22.90 2.27
N GLY A 390 36.87 21.92 2.41
CA GLY A 390 37.14 20.49 2.38
C GLY A 390 36.04 19.80 1.61
#